data_AF-A0AAV0NLT6-F1
#
_entry.id   AF-A0AAV0NLT6-F1
#
_cell.length_a   1.000
_cell.length_b   1.000
_cell.length_c   1.000
_cell.angle_alpha   90.00
_cell.angle_beta   90.00
_cell.angle_gamma   90.00
#
_symmetry.space_group_name_H-M   'P 1'
#
loop_
_entity.id
_entity.type
_entity.pdbx_description
1 polymer ?
#
loop_
_entity_poly.entity_id
_entity_poly.type
_entity_poly.pdbx_seq_one_letter_code
_entity_poly.pdbx_strand_id
1 'polypeptide(L)'
;MRDSVTEIVKNLTEAPLLVQVYSDEKGRKLETEKAVEEGDWKRLIEKWKKRDSPLPEGVIFVEQLHDEENDVAEEEATKAWGIVVQGKGAECGPVCYLLKTSRVGSSGLGLCCTHFCLMRVKGFRESAKSQLKNCWLLQAQYDRVF
;
A
#
# COMPACT_ATOMS: atom_id res chain seq x y z
N MET A 1 5.38 -12.05 -0.49
CA MET A 1 5.16 -10.58 -0.47
C MET A 1 5.02 -10.01 -1.87
N ARG A 2 5.89 -10.35 -2.84
CA ARG A 2 5.81 -9.87 -4.23
C ARG A 2 4.42 -10.04 -4.87
N ASP A 3 3.77 -11.19 -4.69
CA ASP A 3 2.47 -11.46 -5.30
C ASP A 3 1.36 -10.58 -4.69
N SER A 4 1.36 -10.41 -3.37
CA SER A 4 0.40 -9.57 -2.64
C SER A 4 0.52 -8.08 -3.03
N VAL A 5 1.74 -7.58 -3.27
CA VAL A 5 1.96 -6.19 -3.70
C VAL A 5 1.42 -5.98 -5.12
N THR A 6 1.57 -6.96 -5.99
CA THR A 6 1.04 -6.89 -7.36
C THR A 6 -0.49 -6.81 -7.37
N GLU A 7 -1.15 -7.56 -6.50
CA GLU A 7 -2.61 -7.49 -6.32
C GLU A 7 -3.06 -6.15 -5.75
N ILE A 8 -2.36 -5.60 -4.75
CA ILE A 8 -2.62 -4.24 -4.24
C ILE A 8 -2.49 -3.23 -5.37
N VAL A 9 -1.40 -3.24 -6.14
CA VAL A 9 -1.14 -2.30 -7.25
C VAL A 9 -2.25 -2.33 -8.30
N LYS A 10 -2.80 -3.51 -8.62
CA LYS A 10 -3.92 -3.65 -9.56
C LYS A 10 -5.19 -2.96 -9.07
N ASN A 11 -5.45 -2.99 -7.76
CA ASN A 11 -6.67 -2.44 -7.15
C ASN A 11 -6.54 -0.97 -6.74
N LEU A 12 -5.39 -0.31 -6.91
CA LEU A 12 -5.19 1.09 -6.50
C LEU A 12 -6.13 2.10 -7.18
N THR A 13 -6.76 1.74 -8.29
CA THR A 13 -7.80 2.56 -8.92
C THR A 13 -9.06 2.70 -8.06
N GLU A 14 -9.27 1.80 -7.10
CA GLU A 14 -10.40 1.78 -6.17
C GLU A 14 -10.02 2.34 -4.79
N ALA A 15 -8.80 2.87 -4.66
CA ALA A 15 -8.31 3.41 -3.41
C ALA A 15 -9.14 4.61 -2.90
N PRO A 16 -9.22 4.83 -1.58
CA PRO A 16 -8.51 4.11 -0.52
C PRO A 16 -9.01 2.65 -0.35
N LEU A 17 -8.13 1.74 0.06
CA LEU A 17 -8.41 0.29 0.16
C LEU A 17 -8.22 -0.23 1.58
N LEU A 18 -9.09 -1.16 1.98
CA LEU A 18 -8.89 -2.05 3.11
C LEU A 18 -8.76 -3.48 2.60
N VAL A 19 -7.61 -4.11 2.85
CA VAL A 19 -7.38 -5.52 2.54
C VAL A 19 -7.39 -6.32 3.82
N GLN A 20 -8.30 -7.28 3.90
CA GLN A 20 -8.41 -8.23 5.01
C GLN A 20 -7.69 -9.52 4.62
N VAL A 21 -6.77 -9.96 5.47
CA VAL A 21 -5.94 -11.16 5.25
C VAL A 21 -6.50 -12.31 6.09
N TYR A 22 -6.82 -13.41 5.43
CA TYR A 22 -7.28 -14.65 6.05
C TYR A 22 -6.36 -15.81 5.67
N SER A 23 -6.23 -16.80 6.54
CA SER A 23 -5.68 -18.10 6.18
C SER A 23 -6.81 -19.13 6.11
N ASP A 24 -6.78 -19.96 5.08
CA ASP A 24 -7.65 -21.12 4.89
C ASP A 24 -6.82 -22.38 4.62
N GLU A 25 -7.47 -23.53 4.52
CA GLU A 25 -6.79 -24.82 4.25
C GLU A 25 -6.06 -24.87 2.90
N LYS A 26 -6.38 -23.95 1.97
CA LYS A 26 -5.82 -23.87 0.62
C LYS A 26 -4.71 -22.81 0.51
N GLY A 27 -4.52 -21.98 1.53
CA GLY A 27 -3.48 -20.95 1.58
C GLY A 27 -3.96 -19.64 2.20
N ARG A 28 -3.46 -18.51 1.67
CA ARG A 28 -3.89 -17.18 2.11
C ARG A 28 -4.98 -16.67 1.18
N LYS A 29 -6.05 -16.15 1.76
CA LYS A 29 -7.13 -15.47 1.05
C LYS A 29 -7.09 -13.98 1.39
N LEU A 30 -7.18 -13.15 0.36
CA LEU A 30 -7.28 -11.70 0.49
C LEU A 30 -8.70 -11.28 0.12
N GLU A 31 -9.31 -10.44 0.96
CA GLU A 31 -10.55 -9.75 0.64
C GLU A 31 -10.25 -8.26 0.59
N THR A 32 -10.45 -7.63 -0.57
CA THR A 32 -10.21 -6.20 -0.80
C THR A 32 -11.55 -5.48 -0.88
N GLU A 33 -11.70 -4.41 -0.12
CA GLU A 33 -12.85 -3.52 -0.18
C GLU A 33 -12.38 -2.06 -0.20
N LYS A 34 -13.27 -1.15 -0.62
CA LYS A 34 -13.03 0.28 -0.47
C LYS A 34 -12.84 0.58 1.01
N ALA A 35 -11.85 1.41 1.34
CA ALA A 35 -11.55 1.73 2.72
C ALA A 35 -12.77 2.34 3.41
N VAL A 36 -12.95 1.91 4.65
CA VAL A 36 -14.04 2.32 5.50
C VAL A 36 -13.77 3.73 5.99
N GLU A 37 -14.74 4.63 5.84
CA GLU A 37 -14.66 5.97 6.41
C GLU A 37 -14.54 5.89 7.94
N GLU A 38 -13.93 6.90 8.57
CA GLU A 38 -13.66 6.91 10.02
C GLU A 38 -14.92 6.61 10.85
N GLY A 39 -16.08 7.12 10.42
CA GLY A 39 -17.38 6.90 11.08
C GLY A 39 -17.87 5.44 11.05
N ASP A 40 -17.49 4.66 10.04
CA ASP A 40 -17.93 3.28 9.85
C ASP A 40 -16.93 2.25 10.39
N TRP A 41 -15.72 2.68 10.78
CA TRP A 41 -14.68 1.79 11.32
C TRP A 41 -15.15 1.03 12.57
N LYS A 42 -15.89 1.71 13.45
CA LYS A 42 -16.47 1.07 14.65
C LYS A 42 -17.43 -0.06 14.28
N ARG A 43 -18.25 0.15 13.25
CA ARG A 43 -19.22 -0.85 12.78
C ARG A 43 -18.52 -2.06 12.20
N LEU A 44 -17.44 -1.86 11.45
CA LEU A 44 -16.61 -2.94 10.93
C LEU A 44 -15.99 -3.77 12.06
N ILE A 45 -15.40 -3.12 13.06
CA ILE A 45 -14.85 -3.79 14.25
C ILE A 45 -15.94 -4.58 14.99
N GLU A 46 -17.13 -4.00 15.16
CA GLU A 46 -18.25 -4.68 15.81
C GLU A 46 -18.70 -5.92 15.04
N LYS A 47 -18.73 -5.86 13.70
CA LYS A 47 -19.04 -7.00 12.83
C LYS A 47 -18.04 -8.15 13.02
N TRP A 48 -16.74 -7.83 13.12
CA TRP A 48 -15.71 -8.84 13.43
C TRP A 48 -15.89 -9.42 14.85
N LYS A 49 -16.22 -8.58 15.85
CA LYS A 49 -16.42 -9.01 17.24
C LYS A 49 -17.63 -9.92 17.42
N LYS A 50 -18.73 -9.66 16.70
CA LYS A 50 -19.95 -10.48 16.75
C LYS A 50 -19.79 -11.87 16.13
N ARG A 51 -18.64 -12.14 15.49
CA ARG A 51 -18.35 -13.36 14.72
C ARG A 51 -19.36 -13.64 13.58
N ASP A 52 -20.08 -12.60 13.15
CA ASP A 52 -20.93 -12.65 11.95
C ASP A 52 -20.08 -12.84 10.67
N SER A 53 -18.77 -12.61 10.78
CA SER A 53 -17.76 -12.87 9.77
C SER A 53 -16.49 -13.46 10.42
N PRO A 54 -15.69 -14.25 9.67
CA PRO A 54 -14.39 -14.69 10.15
C PRO A 54 -13.53 -13.47 10.52
N LEU A 55 -12.73 -13.60 11.58
CA LEU A 55 -11.86 -12.51 12.03
C LEU A 55 -10.56 -12.55 11.23
N PRO A 56 -10.15 -11.46 10.55
CA PRO A 56 -8.94 -11.47 9.76
C PRO A 56 -7.70 -11.71 10.62
N GLU A 57 -6.73 -12.40 10.04
CA GLU A 57 -5.38 -12.58 10.58
C GLU A 57 -4.51 -11.34 10.40
N GLY A 58 -4.94 -10.40 9.57
CA GLY A 58 -4.31 -9.10 9.44
C GLY A 58 -5.10 -8.17 8.56
N VAL A 59 -4.80 -6.89 8.64
CA VAL A 59 -5.38 -5.84 7.81
C VAL A 59 -4.28 -5.02 7.16
N ILE A 60 -4.53 -4.60 5.92
CA ILE A 60 -3.67 -3.68 5.18
C ILE A 60 -4.53 -2.49 4.75
N PHE A 61 -4.16 -1.31 5.18
CA PHE A 61 -4.78 -0.06 4.76
C PHE A 61 -3.90 0.61 3.71
N VAL A 62 -4.50 1.09 2.62
CA VAL A 62 -3.77 1.74 1.51
C VAL A 62 -4.47 3.04 1.13
N GLU A 63 -3.71 4.14 1.10
CA GLU A 63 -4.24 5.47 0.77
C GLU A 63 -3.25 6.25 -0.11
N GLN A 64 -3.77 7.08 -1.02
CA GLN A 64 -2.95 7.94 -1.86
C GLN A 64 -2.45 9.13 -1.06
N LEU A 65 -1.14 9.36 -1.06
CA LEU A 65 -0.53 10.52 -0.41
C LEU A 65 -0.56 11.69 -1.40
N HIS A 66 -1.06 12.83 -0.93
CA HIS A 66 -1.04 14.09 -1.67
C HIS A 66 0.12 14.93 -1.13
N ASP A 67 0.94 15.48 -2.02
CA ASP A 67 2.07 16.33 -1.64
C ASP A 67 1.62 17.79 -1.80
N GLU A 68 1.37 18.48 -0.70
CA GLU A 68 0.84 19.86 -0.69
C GLU A 68 1.81 20.88 -1.33
N GLU A 69 3.07 20.50 -1.55
CA GLU A 69 4.15 21.40 -1.99
C GLU A 69 4.46 21.37 -3.51
N ASN A 70 3.77 20.58 -4.34
CA ASN A 70 4.05 20.49 -5.79
C ASN A 70 2.82 20.61 -6.68
N ASP A 71 2.25 21.81 -6.78
CA ASP A 71 1.34 22.24 -7.85
C ASP A 71 2.06 22.54 -9.19
N VAL A 72 3.06 21.74 -9.53
CA VAL A 72 3.72 21.79 -10.84
C VAL A 72 3.62 20.43 -11.49
N ALA A 73 2.44 20.14 -12.04
CA ALA A 73 2.18 19.17 -13.10
C ALA A 73 3.12 17.95 -13.14
N GLU A 74 3.41 17.34 -11.98
CA GLU A 74 4.05 16.03 -11.94
C GLU A 74 2.99 15.11 -12.56
N GLU A 75 3.31 14.64 -13.77
CA GLU A 75 2.44 13.89 -14.67
C GLU A 75 1.51 12.93 -13.89
N GLU A 76 0.22 12.93 -14.20
CA GLU A 76 -0.79 12.01 -13.64
C GLU A 76 -0.35 10.51 -13.63
N ALA A 77 0.70 10.21 -14.40
CA ALA A 77 1.44 8.97 -14.46
C ALA A 77 2.05 8.51 -13.11
N THR A 78 2.55 9.39 -12.24
CA THR A 78 3.26 8.97 -11.00
C THR A 78 2.49 9.33 -9.74
N LYS A 79 2.34 8.35 -8.84
CA LYS A 79 1.60 8.48 -7.57
C LYS A 79 2.37 7.88 -6.39
N ALA A 80 2.21 8.47 -5.22
CA ALA A 80 2.71 7.97 -3.95
C ALA A 80 1.55 7.47 -3.07
N TRP A 81 1.80 6.40 -2.32
CA TRP A 81 0.80 5.72 -1.51
C TRP A 81 1.38 5.36 -0.14
N GLY A 82 0.58 5.55 0.90
CA GLY A 82 0.85 5.10 2.25
C GLY A 82 0.19 3.74 2.47
N ILE A 83 0.93 2.80 3.08
CA ILE A 83 0.44 1.47 3.40
C ILE A 83 0.68 1.19 4.88
N VAL A 84 -0.36 0.80 5.61
CA VAL A 84 -0.25 0.36 7.01
C VAL A 84 -0.62 -1.11 7.07
N VAL A 85 0.25 -1.93 7.66
CA VAL A 85 0.03 -3.37 7.83
C VAL A 85 -0.03 -3.70 9.32
N GLN A 86 -1.09 -4.40 9.73
CA GLN A 86 -1.26 -4.88 11.09
C GLN A 86 -1.68 -6.36 11.10
N GLY A 87 -0.83 -7.21 11.69
CA GLY A 87 -1.14 -8.62 11.89
C GLY A 87 -1.84 -8.87 13.24
N LYS A 88 -2.68 -9.90 13.28
CA LYS A 88 -3.32 -10.43 14.49
C LYS A 88 -2.25 -11.06 15.39
N GLY A 89 -2.28 -10.72 16.68
CA GLY A 89 -1.34 -11.26 17.66
C GLY A 89 0.11 -10.83 17.47
N ALA A 90 0.38 -9.85 16.60
CA ALA A 90 1.70 -9.28 16.47
C ALA A 90 2.00 -8.45 17.73
N GLU A 91 2.96 -8.89 18.56
CA GLU A 91 3.52 -8.05 19.63
C GLU A 91 4.26 -6.83 19.08
N CYS A 92 4.60 -6.88 17.79
CA CYS A 92 5.09 -5.75 17.02
C CYS A 92 3.89 -4.90 16.55
N GLY A 93 3.92 -3.60 16.88
CA GLY A 93 2.94 -2.62 16.40
C GLY A 93 2.86 -2.52 14.86
N PRO A 94 1.94 -1.70 14.33
CA PRO A 94 1.73 -1.58 12.89
C PRO A 94 3.02 -1.20 12.16
N VAL A 95 3.20 -1.76 10.96
CA VAL A 95 4.35 -1.44 10.09
C VAL A 95 3.86 -0.62 8.91
N CYS A 96 4.53 0.51 8.66
CA CYS A 96 4.20 1.40 7.56
C CYS A 96 5.16 1.23 6.38
N TYR A 97 4.63 1.33 5.17
CA TYR A 97 5.36 1.32 3.92
C TYR A 97 4.95 2.50 3.04
N LEU A 98 5.87 2.90 2.16
CA LEU A 98 5.61 3.81 1.05
C LEU A 98 5.67 3.02 -0.25
N LEU A 99 4.67 3.21 -1.09
CA LEU A 99 4.61 2.67 -2.43
C LEU A 99 4.60 3.83 -3.42
N LYS A 100 5.52 3.80 -4.39
CA LYS A 100 5.49 4.67 -5.56
C LYS A 100 5.04 3.86 -6.76
N THR A 101 4.08 4.36 -7.52
CA THR A 101 3.65 3.77 -8.80
C THR A 101 3.87 4.78 -9.92
N SER A 102 4.42 4.33 -11.04
CA SER A 102 4.58 5.12 -12.26
C SER A 102 3.97 4.35 -13.43
N ARG A 103 2.98 4.95 -14.09
CA ARG A 103 2.31 4.41 -15.27
C ARG A 103 2.93 5.01 -16.52
N VAL A 104 3.43 4.16 -17.40
CA VAL A 104 3.91 4.56 -18.73
C VAL A 104 3.03 3.89 -19.76
N GLY A 105 2.41 4.68 -20.63
CA GLY A 105 1.58 4.21 -21.73
C GLY A 105 2.08 4.76 -23.05
N SER A 106 2.02 3.96 -24.11
CA SER A 106 2.19 4.47 -25.48
C SER A 106 0.85 4.97 -25.98
N SER A 107 0.74 6.26 -26.29
CA SER A 107 -0.42 6.81 -27.01
C SER A 107 -0.59 6.06 -28.33
N GLY A 108 -1.63 5.23 -28.42
CA GLY A 108 -2.03 4.55 -29.68
C GLY A 108 -2.14 3.03 -29.66
N LEU A 109 -1.65 2.31 -28.63
CA LEU A 109 -1.69 0.83 -28.61
C LEU A 109 -2.35 0.19 -27.38
N GLY A 110 -2.84 0.98 -26.42
CA GLY A 110 -3.52 0.47 -25.22
C GLY A 110 -2.62 -0.31 -24.24
N LEU A 111 -1.32 -0.40 -24.52
CA LEU A 111 -0.34 -1.03 -23.64
C LEU A 111 0.10 -0.01 -22.58
N CYS A 112 -0.31 -0.26 -21.34
CA CYS A 112 0.18 0.47 -20.17
C CYS A 112 0.99 -0.47 -19.26
N CYS A 113 2.18 -0.02 -18.90
CA CYS A 113 3.02 -0.68 -17.92
C CYS A 113 2.98 0.13 -16.63
N THR A 114 2.75 -0.54 -15.50
CA THR A 114 2.88 0.09 -14.18
C THR A 114 4.17 -0.39 -13.53
N HIS A 115 5.14 0.50 -13.41
CA HIS A 115 6.31 0.28 -12.57
C HIS A 115 5.98 0.67 -11.13
N PHE A 116 6.48 -0.07 -10.15
CA PHE A 116 6.27 0.29 -8.74
C PHE A 116 7.51 0.02 -7.89
N CYS A 117 7.65 0.79 -6.81
CA CYS A 117 8.69 0.63 -5.80
C CYS A 117 8.04 0.68 -4.41
N LEU A 118 8.28 -0.35 -3.60
CA LEU A 118 7.80 -0.45 -2.23
C LEU A 118 8.99 -0.33 -1.27
N MET A 119 8.86 0.49 -0.24
CA MET A 119 9.86 0.63 0.82
C MET A 119 9.21 0.69 2.19
N ARG A 120 9.92 0.21 3.22
CA ARG A 120 9.49 0.35 4.61
C ARG A 120 9.80 1.77 5.11
N VAL A 121 8.85 2.38 5.82
CA VAL A 121 9.04 3.69 6.47
C VAL A 121 10.08 3.56 7.58
N LYS A 122 11.09 4.44 7.57
CA LYS A 122 12.14 4.48 8.61
C LYS A 122 11.79 5.42 9.77
N GLY A 123 10.87 6.35 9.54
CA GLY A 123 10.34 7.29 10.51
C GLY A 123 9.45 8.33 9.82
N PHE A 124 8.80 9.18 10.62
CA PHE A 124 7.83 10.18 10.12
C PHE A 124 8.40 11.60 10.11
N ARG A 125 9.73 11.75 10.23
CA ARG A 125 10.38 13.07 10.24
C ARG A 125 10.55 13.67 8.84
N GLU A 126 10.70 12.83 7.83
CA GLU A 126 10.91 13.24 6.44
C GLU A 126 9.62 13.01 5.62
N SER A 127 9.38 13.87 4.62
CA SER A 127 8.24 13.70 3.71
C SER A 127 8.32 12.39 2.92
N ALA A 128 7.17 11.87 2.47
CA ALA A 128 7.12 10.65 1.66
C ALA A 128 7.96 10.78 0.39
N LYS A 129 7.92 11.94 -0.28
CA LYS A 129 8.75 12.26 -1.45
C LYS A 129 10.24 12.19 -1.14
N SER A 130 10.67 12.76 -0.01
CA SER A 130 12.08 12.71 0.42
C SER A 130 12.54 11.28 0.70
N GLN A 131 11.73 10.50 1.43
CA GLN A 131 12.04 9.10 1.73
C GLN A 131 12.12 8.25 0.45
N LEU A 132 11.18 8.43 -0.48
CA LEU A 132 11.19 7.75 -1.78
C LEU A 132 12.42 8.12 -2.60
N LYS A 133 12.80 9.41 -2.67
CA LYS A 133 13.99 9.86 -3.38
C LYS A 133 15.28 9.29 -2.77
N ASN A 134 15.39 9.34 -1.44
CA ASN A 134 16.55 8.84 -0.70
C ASN A 134 16.71 7.31 -0.86
N CYS A 135 15.60 6.57 -0.94
CA CYS A 135 15.64 5.12 -1.19
C CYS A 135 16.36 4.77 -2.50
N TRP A 136 16.07 5.49 -3.58
CA TRP A 136 16.72 5.29 -4.88
C TRP A 136 18.20 5.67 -4.86
N LEU A 137 18.55 6.79 -4.22
CA LEU A 137 19.93 7.29 -4.19
C LEU A 137 20.86 6.44 -3.31
N LEU A 138 20.31 5.81 -2.27
CA LEU A 138 21.09 4.99 -1.33
C LEU A 138 21.18 3.51 -1.73
N GLN A 139 20.30 3.01 -2.61
CA GLN A 139 20.46 1.66 -3.19
C GLN A 139 21.75 1.55 -4.01
N ALA A 140 22.15 2.61 -4.72
CA ALA A 140 23.42 2.68 -5.45
C ALA A 140 24.68 2.60 -4.57
N GLN A 141 24.55 2.76 -3.23
CA GLN A 141 25.66 2.59 -2.29
C GLN A 141 25.74 1.19 -1.68
N TYR A 142 24.66 0.40 -1.72
CA TYR A 142 24.63 -0.97 -1.20
C TYR A 142 24.94 -2.03 -2.26
N ASP A 143 24.90 -1.70 -3.56
CA ASP A 143 25.25 -2.63 -4.66
C ASP A 143 26.76 -2.74 -4.95
N ARG A 144 27.63 -2.31 -4.03
CA ARG A 144 29.08 -2.60 -4.07
C ARG A 144 29.46 -3.72 -3.12
N VAL A 145 28.84 -4.88 -3.29
CA VAL A 145 29.45 -6.16 -2.92
C VAL A 145 29.06 -7.17 -3.98
N PHE A 146 29.90 -7.30 -5.01
CA PHE A 146 30.57 -8.54 -5.44
C PHE A 146 31.66 -8.16 -6.43
#